data_AF-A0A925ABI7-F1
#
_entry.id   AF-A0A925ABI7-F1
#
_cell.length_a   1.000
_cell.length_b   1.000
_cell.length_c   1.000
_cell.angle_alpha   90.00
_cell.angle_beta   90.00
_cell.angle_gamma   90.00
#
_symmetry.space_group_name_H-M   'P 1'
#
loop_
_entity.id
_entity.type
_entity.pdbx_description
1 polymer ?
#
loop_
_entity_poly.entity_id
_entity_poly.type
_entity_poly.pdbx_seq_one_letter_code
_entity_poly.pdbx_strand_id
1 'polypeptide(L)' 'MAESIAVENEQEKLIALQAVETYRALQQAVKAAPHGKGLATVEAVVHDQGFDHLRKMYEAALRDHPEAQKRGSAL' A
#
# COMPACT_ATOMS: atom_id res chain seq x y z
N MET A 1 -19.65 -14.84 4.12
CA MET A 1 -19.33 -13.45 4.51
C MET A 1 -17.82 -13.33 4.47
N ALA A 2 -17.25 -12.23 3.97
CA ALA A 2 -15.80 -12.04 4.03
C ALA A 2 -15.39 -11.84 5.49
N GLU A 3 -14.24 -12.38 5.88
CA GLU A 3 -13.66 -12.19 7.20
C GLU A 3 -13.35 -10.70 7.43
N SER A 4 -13.67 -10.19 8.62
CA SER A 4 -13.45 -8.79 8.99
C SER A 4 -12.02 -8.58 9.50
N ILE A 5 -11.31 -7.60 8.95
CA ILE A 5 -10.01 -7.17 9.48
C ILE A 5 -10.26 -6.29 10.71
N ALA A 6 -9.69 -6.67 11.86
CA ALA A 6 -9.64 -5.81 13.04
C ALA A 6 -8.52 -4.77 12.87
N VAL A 7 -8.81 -3.51 13.21
CA VAL A 7 -7.85 -2.40 13.18
C VAL A 7 -7.95 -1.65 14.51
N GLU A 8 -6.82 -1.23 15.05
CA GLU A 8 -6.72 -0.65 16.39
C GLU A 8 -6.89 0.87 16.38
N ASN A 9 -6.63 1.52 15.25
CA ASN A 9 -6.68 2.98 15.11
C ASN A 9 -7.06 3.43 13.69
N GLU A 10 -7.24 4.74 13.50
CA GLU A 10 -7.61 5.34 12.21
C GLU A 10 -6.53 5.15 11.13
N GLN A 11 -5.26 5.09 11.53
CA GLN A 11 -4.14 4.93 10.62
C GLN A 11 -4.11 3.53 10.01
N GLU A 12 -4.29 2.50 10.84
CA GLU A 12 -4.45 1.11 10.39
C GLU A 12 -5.69 0.94 9.50
N LYS A 13 -6.80 1.59 9.85
CA LYS A 13 -7.99 1.60 8.99
C LYS A 13 -7.71 2.19 7.62
N LEU A 14 -7.00 3.33 7.55
CA LEU A 14 -6.65 3.98 6.29
C LEU A 14 -5.73 3.08 5.44
N ILE A 15 -4.75 2.42 6.06
CA ILE A 15 -3.87 1.46 5.39
C ILE A 15 -4.68 0.29 4.83
N ALA A 16 -5.55 -0.33 5.63
CA ALA A 16 -6.37 -1.46 5.20
C ALA A 16 -7.29 -1.09 4.02
N LEU A 17 -7.90 0.09 4.04
CA LEU A 17 -8.73 0.58 2.93
C LEU A 17 -7.92 0.77 1.64
N GLN A 18 -6.74 1.37 1.73
CA GLN A 18 -5.86 1.58 0.57
C GLN A 18 -5.34 0.26 -0.03
N ALA A 19 -5.05 -0.74 0.81
CA ALA A 19 -4.65 -2.07 0.35
C ALA A 19 -5.77 -2.72 -0.48
N VAL A 20 -7.02 -2.62 -0.01
CA VAL A 20 -8.20 -3.13 -0.73
C VAL A 20 -8.42 -2.36 -2.05
N GLU A 21 -8.27 -1.04 -2.04
CA GLU A 21 -8.38 -0.23 -3.27
C GLU A 21 -7.31 -0.60 -4.29
N THR A 22 -6.06 -0.77 -3.86
CA THR A 22 -4.94 -1.19 -4.71
C THR A 22 -5.21 -2.57 -5.31
N TYR A 23 -5.68 -3.53 -4.51
CA TYR A 23 -6.05 -4.85 -5.03
C TYR A 23 -7.16 -4.80 -6.07
N ARG A 24 -8.18 -3.95 -5.85
CA ARG A 24 -9.26 -3.74 -6.83
C ARG A 24 -8.74 -3.10 -8.12
N ALA A 25 -7.80 -2.16 -8.03
CA ALA A 25 -7.17 -1.56 -9.20
C ALA A 25 -6.37 -2.61 -10.00
N LEU A 26 -5.62 -3.48 -9.32
CA LEU A 26 -4.90 -4.60 -9.95
C LEU A 26 -5.87 -5.55 -10.66
N GLN A 27 -7.00 -5.90 -10.03
CA GLN A 27 -8.03 -6.74 -10.65
C GLN A 27 -8.64 -6.09 -11.89
N GLN A 28 -8.86 -4.77 -11.87
CA GLN A 28 -9.34 -4.03 -13.05
C GLN A 28 -8.30 -4.00 -14.16
N ALA A 29 -7.03 -3.78 -13.83
CA ALA A 29 -5.92 -3.78 -14.78
C ALA A 29 -5.76 -5.14 -15.47
N VAL A 30 -5.86 -6.25 -14.73
CA VAL A 30 -5.85 -7.61 -15.32
C VAL A 30 -7.01 -7.78 -16.30
N LYS A 31 -8.22 -7.35 -15.93
CA LYS A 31 -9.42 -7.49 -16.78
C LYS A 31 -9.36 -6.63 -18.04
N ALA A 32 -8.77 -5.44 -17.95
CA ALA A 32 -8.65 -4.50 -19.06
C ALA A 32 -7.40 -4.72 -19.93
N ALA A 33 -6.47 -5.58 -19.49
CA ALA A 33 -5.22 -5.79 -20.19
C ALA A 33 -5.45 -6.40 -21.59
N PRO A 34 -4.85 -5.82 -22.65
CA PRO A 34 -4.83 -6.44 -23.96
C PRO A 34 -4.20 -7.84 -23.90
N HIS A 35 -4.63 -8.75 -24.79
CA HIS A 35 -4.06 -10.11 -24.86
C HIS A 35 -2.52 -10.06 -24.92
N GLY A 36 -1.88 -10.82 -24.03
CA GLY A 36 -0.42 -10.86 -23.92
C GLY A 36 0.23 -9.71 -23.13
N LYS A 37 -0.53 -8.73 -22.63
CA LYS A 37 -0.02 -7.57 -21.86
C LYS A 37 -0.44 -7.53 -20.39
N GLY A 38 -0.99 -8.63 -19.87
CA GLY A 38 -1.45 -8.73 -18.47
C GLY A 38 -0.38 -8.33 -17.46
N LEU A 39 0.83 -8.91 -17.58
CA LEU A 39 1.92 -8.67 -16.64
C LEU A 39 2.35 -7.19 -16.62
N ALA A 40 2.65 -6.62 -17.79
CA ALA A 40 3.08 -5.21 -17.89
C ALA A 40 2.02 -4.23 -17.38
N THR A 41 0.73 -4.52 -17.59
CA THR A 41 -0.37 -3.65 -17.12
C THR A 41 -0.51 -3.72 -15.60
N VAL A 42 -0.30 -4.90 -15.01
CA VAL A 42 -0.31 -5.09 -13.55
C VAL A 42 0.93 -4.47 -12.91
N GLU A 43 2.11 -4.64 -13.50
CA GLU A 43 3.36 -4.04 -13.03
C GLU A 43 3.28 -2.52 -12.97
N ALA A 44 2.66 -1.88 -13.97
CA ALA A 44 2.42 -0.43 -13.96
C ALA A 44 1.59 0.00 -12.74
N VAL A 45 0.51 -0.73 -12.41
CA VAL A 45 -0.31 -0.42 -11.23
C VAL A 45 0.46 -0.62 -9.93
N VAL A 46 1.31 -1.64 -9.83
CA VAL A 46 2.17 -1.84 -8.66
C VAL A 46 3.17 -0.69 -8.52
N HIS A 47 3.77 -0.23 -9.63
CA HIS A 47 4.69 0.89 -9.61
C HIS A 47 4.02 2.21 -9.21
N ASP A 48 2.85 2.50 -9.77
CA ASP A 48 2.17 3.78 -9.54
C ASP A 48 1.50 3.83 -8.17
N GLN A 49 0.77 2.77 -7.80
CA GLN A 49 -0.10 2.77 -6.61
C GLN A 49 0.50 1.99 -5.44
N GLY A 50 1.25 0.92 -5.73
CA GLY A 50 1.86 0.06 -4.71
C GLY A 50 2.97 0.78 -3.94
N PHE A 51 3.86 1.50 -4.62
CA PHE A 51 4.91 2.28 -3.93
C PHE A 51 4.34 3.43 -3.11
N ASP A 52 3.27 4.07 -3.58
CA ASP A 52 2.56 5.09 -2.83
C ASP A 52 1.93 4.53 -1.55
N HIS A 53 1.34 3.35 -1.62
CA HIS A 53 0.79 2.66 -0.46
C HIS A 53 1.88 2.29 0.56
N LEU A 54 2.98 1.67 0.10
CA LEU A 54 4.14 1.36 0.93
C LEU A 54 4.73 2.61 1.58
N ARG A 55 4.72 3.74 0.87
CA ARG A 55 5.19 5.02 1.40
C ARG A 55 4.39 5.47 2.61
N LYS A 56 3.07 5.48 2.46
CA LYS A 56 2.16 5.88 3.54
C LYS A 56 2.26 4.93 4.75
N MET A 57 2.48 3.64 4.51
CA MET A 57 2.70 2.67 5.59
C MET A 57 3.97 2.97 6.39
N TYR A 58 5.12 3.20 5.75
CA TYR A 58 6.33 3.50 6.51
C TYR A 58 6.26 4.88 7.17
N GLU A 59 5.63 5.88 6.54
CA GLU A 59 5.43 7.20 7.15
C GLU A 59 4.54 7.14 8.39
N ALA A 60 3.54 6.25 8.39
CA ALA A 60 2.72 5.96 9.56
C ALA A 60 3.57 5.35 10.68
N ALA A 61 4.33 4.29 10.36
CA ALA A 61 5.19 3.62 11.34
C ALA A 61 6.26 4.57 11.94
N LEU A 62 6.82 5.48 11.14
CA LEU A 62 7.77 6.48 11.62
C LEU A 62 7.12 7.56 12.49
N ARG A 63 5.85 7.91 12.24
CA ARG A 63 5.09 8.84 13.09
C ARG A 63 4.79 8.23 14.46
N ASP A 64 4.50 6.94 14.51
CA ASP A 64 4.21 6.21 15.75
C ASP A 64 5.49 5.89 16.55
N HIS A 65 6.66 5.96 15.90
CA HIS A 65 7.98 5.75 16.51
C HIS A 65 8.95 6.91 16.19
N PRO A 66 8.73 8.12 16.73
CA PRO A 66 9.57 9.28 16.44
C PRO A 66 11.03 9.08 16.89
N GLU A 67 11.27 8.18 17.84
CA GLU A 67 12.60 7.70 18.26
C GLU A 67 13.41 7.13 17.07
N ALA A 68 12.75 6.44 16.14
CA ALA A 68 13.35 5.78 14.99
C ALA A 68 13.72 6.75 13.85
N GLN A 69 13.18 7.98 13.88
CA GLN A 69 13.57 9.06 12.96
C GLN A 69 14.87 9.76 13.38
N LYS A 70 15.32 9.61 14.64
CA LYS A 70 16.63 10.10 15.06
C LYS A 70 17.69 9.26 14.36
N ARG A 71 18.17 9.74 13.21
CA ARG A 71 19.53 9.44 12.76
C ARG A 71 20.42 9.63 13.97
N GLY A 72 21.11 8.56 14.36
CA GLY A 72 22.03 8.59 15.49
C GLY A 72 22.84 9.88 15.41
N SER A 73 22.82 10.65 16.48
CA SER A 73 23.78 11.71 16.70
C SER A 73 25.14 11.04 16.85
N ALA A 74 25.71 10.61 15.74
CA ALA A 74 27.09 10.20 15.64
C ALA A 74 27.85 11.48 15.25
N LEU A 75 28.58 11.96 16.26
CA LEU A 75 29.68 12.92 16.24
C LEU A 75 30.40 13.03 14.89
#